data_AF-A0A151MSX6-F1
#
_entry.id   AF-A0A151MSX6-F1
#
_cell.length_a   1.000
_cell.length_b   1.000
_cell.length_c   1.000
_cell.angle_alpha   90.00
_cell.angle_beta   90.00
_cell.angle_gamma   90.00
#
_symmetry.space_group_name_H-M   'P 1'
#
loop_
_entity.id
_entity.type
_entity.pdbx_description
1 polymer ?
#
loop_
_entity_poly.entity_id
_entity_poly.type
_entity_poly.pdbx_seq_one_letter_code
_entity_poly.pdbx_strand_id
1 'polypeptide(L)'
;MAEAAVFPSKEPEGSGMSMAEVPTIKDIEQLLNTGRPSCNHVDEVWPDLFLGDLVTAHNRFGLWKMGITHVLNAAHGTMFCQGGHDFYGTTIDYYGIPAYDLPDFNISQYFSSAAEFIHKALNTPGAKILVHCAVGMSRELECILDSCRMELNHVDEVWSNLYIGDMLIAHDKKELRKLGITHVLNAAHSAWGSKGDQGFYGPEIHYHGIAAEDSTDFNLRMHFYPASKYINKALSVLNGKILVHCVLGKSRSASLVLAYLMIYHHFSLADAVEKIILHRAIFPNRGFLKQLQDLDIELRYKIKLCELL
;
A
#
# COMPACT_ATOMS: atom_id res chain seq x y z
N MET A 1 52.40 -25.71 -31.92
CA MET A 1 52.11 -24.31 -32.28
C MET A 1 50.73 -24.30 -32.91
N ALA A 2 49.76 -23.70 -32.24
CA ALA A 2 48.41 -23.53 -32.74
C ALA A 2 48.01 -22.07 -32.48
N GLU A 3 47.58 -21.40 -33.54
CA GLU A 3 47.24 -19.99 -33.60
C GLU A 3 46.05 -19.65 -32.69
N ALA A 4 46.19 -18.57 -31.92
CA ALA A 4 45.10 -17.98 -31.17
C ALA A 4 44.22 -17.16 -32.12
N ALA A 5 42.96 -17.56 -32.27
CA ALA A 5 41.96 -16.78 -32.98
C ALA A 5 41.61 -15.54 -32.15
N VAL A 6 41.84 -14.37 -32.75
CA VAL A 6 41.46 -13.05 -32.24
C VAL A 6 39.95 -12.88 -32.42
N PHE A 7 39.22 -12.70 -31.31
CA PHE A 7 37.80 -12.36 -31.34
C PHE A 7 37.63 -10.83 -31.33
N PRO A 8 36.75 -10.25 -32.16
CA PRO A 8 36.44 -8.82 -32.10
C PRO A 8 35.52 -8.54 -30.90
N SER A 9 36.03 -7.78 -29.94
CA SER A 9 35.27 -7.17 -28.86
C SER A 9 34.35 -6.08 -29.43
N LYS A 10 33.04 -6.31 -29.43
CA LYS A 10 32.06 -5.21 -29.49
C LYS A 10 31.85 -4.67 -28.09
N GLU A 11 32.79 -3.86 -27.62
CA GLU A 11 32.50 -2.91 -26.54
C GLU A 11 31.71 -1.73 -27.16
N PRO A 12 30.64 -1.23 -26.52
CA PRO A 12 30.09 0.06 -26.88
C PRO A 12 31.12 1.14 -26.52
N GLU A 13 31.37 2.05 -27.45
CA GLU A 13 32.34 3.13 -27.34
C GLU A 13 32.22 3.87 -26.00
N GLY A 14 33.31 3.87 -25.24
CA GLY A 14 33.41 4.58 -23.97
C GLY A 14 33.28 6.08 -24.16
N SER A 15 32.15 6.64 -23.73
CA SER A 15 32.13 8.01 -23.22
C SER A 15 32.79 7.98 -21.84
N GLY A 16 33.82 8.81 -21.64
CA GLY A 16 34.57 8.86 -20.39
C GLY A 16 33.63 9.07 -19.21
N MET A 17 33.58 8.10 -18.30
CA MET A 17 32.87 8.24 -17.04
C MET A 17 33.59 9.32 -16.23
N SER A 18 33.04 10.54 -16.24
CA SER A 18 33.21 11.44 -15.12
C SER A 18 32.78 10.67 -13.85
N MET A 19 33.46 10.89 -12.72
CA MET A 19 32.92 10.45 -11.43
C MET A 19 31.58 11.15 -11.26
N ALA A 20 30.50 10.49 -11.66
CA ALA A 20 29.16 10.98 -11.40
C ALA A 20 29.03 11.09 -9.88
N GLU A 21 28.70 12.28 -9.40
CA GLU A 21 28.45 12.52 -7.99
C GLU A 21 27.42 11.51 -7.49
N VAL A 22 27.71 10.85 -6.37
CA VAL A 22 26.78 9.89 -5.76
C VAL A 22 25.50 10.66 -5.41
N PRO A 23 24.33 10.28 -5.95
CA PRO A 23 23.10 11.00 -5.71
C PRO A 23 22.75 10.97 -4.22
N THR A 24 22.21 12.09 -3.70
CA THR A 24 21.73 12.12 -2.32
C THR A 24 20.45 11.29 -2.19
N ILE A 25 20.09 10.91 -0.96
CA ILE A 25 18.82 10.21 -0.69
C ILE A 25 17.63 10.99 -1.28
N LYS A 26 17.65 12.31 -1.15
CA LYS A 26 16.61 13.20 -1.67
C LYS A 26 16.52 13.16 -3.20
N ASP A 27 17.66 13.09 -3.89
CA ASP A 27 17.68 12.98 -5.36
C ASP A 27 17.10 11.64 -5.81
N ILE A 28 17.42 10.56 -5.09
CA ILE A 28 16.87 9.22 -5.34
C ILE A 28 15.36 9.21 -5.09
N GLU A 29 14.88 9.74 -3.98
CA GLU A 29 13.44 9.86 -3.67
C GLU A 29 12.70 10.66 -4.75
N GLN A 30 13.27 11.78 -5.19
CA GLN A 30 12.69 12.59 -6.25
C GLN A 30 12.62 11.81 -7.57
N LEU A 31 13.68 11.09 -7.93
CA LEU A 31 13.70 10.25 -9.13
C LEU A 31 12.65 9.14 -9.05
N LEU A 32 12.55 8.43 -7.93
CA LEU A 32 11.55 7.39 -7.71
C LEU A 32 10.11 7.92 -7.84
N ASN A 33 9.87 9.16 -7.42
CA ASN A 33 8.56 9.82 -7.54
C ASN A 33 8.21 10.29 -8.97
N THR A 34 9.16 10.25 -9.92
CA THR A 34 8.89 10.60 -11.33
C THR A 34 8.45 9.39 -12.17
N GLY A 35 8.67 8.17 -11.67
CA GLY A 35 8.26 6.95 -12.35
C GLY A 35 6.74 6.85 -12.45
N ARG A 36 6.23 6.37 -13.60
CA ARG A 36 4.80 6.02 -13.70
C ARG A 36 4.54 4.75 -12.89
N PRO A 37 3.56 4.75 -11.98
CA PRO A 37 3.11 3.52 -11.33
C PRO A 37 2.64 2.52 -12.39
N SER A 38 3.04 1.27 -12.25
CA SER A 38 2.44 0.17 -12.98
C SER A 38 1.53 -0.61 -12.05
N CYS A 39 0.38 -1.00 -12.59
CA CYS A 39 -0.69 -1.69 -11.88
C CYS A 39 -0.72 -3.19 -12.19
N ASN A 40 0.29 -3.68 -12.90
CA ASN A 40 0.39 -5.08 -13.22
C ASN A 40 1.01 -5.83 -12.04
N HIS A 41 0.56 -7.07 -11.83
CA HIS A 41 1.22 -7.98 -10.88
C HIS A 41 2.68 -8.30 -11.25
N VAL A 42 3.08 -7.96 -12.48
CA VAL A 42 4.43 -8.16 -13.00
C VAL A 42 4.74 -7.19 -14.15
N ASP A 43 5.94 -6.60 -14.14
CA ASP A 43 6.45 -5.74 -15.19
C ASP A 43 7.86 -6.14 -15.60
N GLU A 44 8.15 -6.09 -16.88
CA GLU A 44 9.53 -6.16 -17.38
C GLU A 44 10.20 -4.81 -17.17
N VAL A 45 11.19 -4.75 -16.27
CA VAL A 45 11.88 -3.50 -15.91
C VAL A 45 13.22 -3.35 -16.59
N TRP A 46 13.74 -4.44 -17.14
CA TRP A 46 14.95 -4.55 -17.93
C TRP A 46 14.81 -5.79 -18.81
N PRO A 47 15.44 -5.87 -20.00
CA PRO A 47 15.35 -7.05 -20.86
C PRO A 47 15.52 -8.36 -20.08
N ASP A 48 14.49 -9.21 -20.13
CA ASP A 48 14.39 -10.52 -19.46
C ASP A 48 14.41 -10.49 -17.91
N LEU A 49 14.31 -9.31 -17.28
CA LEU A 49 14.17 -9.08 -15.84
C LEU A 49 12.80 -8.50 -15.51
N PHE A 50 12.04 -9.26 -14.73
CA PHE A 50 10.71 -8.91 -14.32
C PHE A 50 10.69 -8.59 -12.83
N LEU A 51 9.98 -7.52 -12.44
CA LEU A 51 9.59 -7.28 -11.05
C LEU A 51 8.13 -7.66 -10.89
N GLY A 52 7.79 -8.44 -9.88
CA GLY A 52 6.40 -8.81 -9.61
C GLY A 52 6.11 -9.04 -8.14
N ASP A 53 4.88 -9.45 -7.88
CA ASP A 53 4.38 -9.74 -6.54
C ASP A 53 4.24 -11.25 -6.27
N LEU A 54 3.69 -11.56 -5.10
CA LEU A 54 3.39 -12.92 -4.68
C LEU A 54 2.34 -13.62 -5.56
N VAL A 55 1.38 -12.88 -6.11
CA VAL A 55 0.33 -13.43 -6.98
C VAL A 55 0.96 -13.97 -8.26
N THR A 56 1.84 -13.20 -8.89
CA THR A 56 2.63 -13.64 -10.05
C THR A 56 3.51 -14.83 -9.67
N ALA A 57 4.24 -14.75 -8.56
CA ALA A 57 5.16 -15.80 -8.14
C ALA A 57 4.45 -17.14 -7.88
N HIS A 58 3.22 -17.11 -7.37
CA HIS A 58 2.44 -18.32 -7.12
C HIS A 58 1.69 -18.86 -8.36
N ASN A 59 1.62 -18.10 -9.46
CA ASN A 59 1.00 -18.54 -10.69
C ASN A 59 1.99 -19.32 -11.59
N ARG A 60 2.22 -20.59 -11.27
CA ARG A 60 3.16 -21.46 -12.01
C ARG A 60 2.89 -21.53 -13.52
N PHE A 61 1.62 -21.57 -13.91
CA PHE A 61 1.25 -21.58 -15.34
C PHE A 61 1.60 -20.26 -16.01
N GLY A 62 1.37 -19.13 -15.33
CA GLY A 62 1.78 -17.80 -15.78
C GLY A 62 3.30 -17.69 -15.97
N LEU A 63 4.08 -18.10 -14.97
CA LEU A 63 5.54 -18.12 -15.03
C LEU A 63 6.05 -18.96 -16.21
N TRP A 64 5.50 -20.16 -16.38
CA TRP A 64 5.84 -21.04 -17.51
C TRP A 64 5.51 -20.38 -18.86
N LYS A 65 4.32 -19.78 -19.00
CA LYS A 65 3.90 -19.09 -20.22
C LYS A 65 4.79 -17.88 -20.55
N MET A 66 5.29 -17.18 -19.54
CA MET A 66 6.23 -16.07 -19.70
C MET A 66 7.65 -16.53 -20.05
N GLY A 67 7.96 -17.81 -19.83
CA GLY A 67 9.29 -18.39 -19.99
C GLY A 67 10.23 -18.08 -18.82
N ILE A 68 9.69 -17.83 -17.62
CA ILE A 68 10.49 -17.59 -16.42
C ILE A 68 11.21 -18.88 -16.03
N THR A 69 12.53 -18.78 -15.89
CA THR A 69 13.42 -19.90 -15.51
C THR A 69 14.13 -19.66 -14.20
N HIS A 70 14.17 -18.42 -13.71
CA HIS A 70 14.78 -18.05 -12.44
C HIS A 70 13.81 -17.22 -11.59
N VAL A 71 13.76 -17.48 -10.29
CA VAL A 71 12.96 -16.71 -9.34
C VAL A 71 13.82 -16.29 -8.16
N LEU A 72 13.95 -14.98 -7.96
CA LEU A 72 14.49 -14.40 -6.74
C LEU A 72 13.35 -13.91 -5.86
N ASN A 73 13.26 -14.42 -4.63
CA ASN A 73 12.29 -13.99 -3.64
C ASN A 73 12.98 -13.13 -2.57
N ALA A 74 12.70 -11.83 -2.57
CA ALA A 74 13.22 -10.86 -1.62
C ALA A 74 12.45 -10.81 -0.28
N ALA A 75 11.65 -11.83 0.05
CA ALA A 75 10.90 -11.95 1.30
C ALA A 75 10.73 -13.42 1.73
N HIS A 76 11.68 -14.29 1.39
CA HIS A 76 11.62 -15.72 1.65
C HIS A 76 11.43 -16.05 3.14
N GLY A 77 10.63 -17.05 3.46
CA GLY A 77 10.44 -17.51 4.85
C GLY A 77 9.54 -16.62 5.71
N THR A 78 9.00 -15.53 5.15
CA THR A 78 7.86 -14.82 5.78
C THR A 78 6.58 -15.66 5.65
N MET A 79 5.59 -15.43 6.52
CA MET A 79 4.34 -16.23 6.58
C MET A 79 3.57 -16.35 5.24
N PHE A 80 3.83 -15.45 4.30
CA PHE A 80 3.16 -15.42 2.99
C PHE A 80 4.04 -15.94 1.85
N CYS A 81 5.34 -16.15 2.09
CA CYS A 81 6.34 -16.49 1.07
C CYS A 81 7.03 -17.82 1.39
N GLN A 82 6.23 -18.84 1.64
CA GLN A 82 6.69 -20.22 1.76
C GLN A 82 6.69 -20.87 0.38
N GLY A 83 7.76 -20.66 -0.37
CA GLY A 83 7.98 -21.31 -1.66
C GLY A 83 9.47 -21.43 -1.89
N GLY A 84 10.01 -22.62 -1.69
CA GLY A 84 11.41 -22.96 -2.04
C GLY A 84 11.45 -23.83 -3.29
N HIS A 85 12.53 -24.61 -3.43
CA HIS A 85 12.64 -25.62 -4.50
C HIS A 85 11.44 -26.57 -4.57
N ASP A 86 10.82 -26.89 -3.43
CA ASP A 86 9.67 -27.81 -3.38
C ASP A 86 8.42 -27.25 -4.08
N PHE A 87 8.26 -25.92 -4.13
CA PHE A 87 7.10 -25.29 -4.77
C PHE A 87 7.27 -25.22 -6.29
N TYR A 88 8.44 -24.78 -6.75
CA TYR A 88 8.70 -24.58 -8.17
C TYR A 88 9.21 -25.85 -8.89
N GLY A 89 9.69 -26.84 -8.14
CA GLY A 89 10.29 -28.06 -8.67
C GLY A 89 11.63 -27.79 -9.37
N THR A 90 11.98 -28.66 -10.34
CA THR A 90 13.24 -28.58 -11.09
C THR A 90 13.18 -27.62 -12.28
N THR A 91 12.04 -27.00 -12.56
CA THR A 91 11.84 -26.16 -13.75
C THR A 91 12.32 -24.72 -13.57
N ILE A 92 12.52 -24.27 -12.33
CA ILE A 92 12.93 -22.92 -11.99
C ILE A 92 14.09 -22.98 -11.00
N ASP A 93 15.17 -22.26 -11.30
CA ASP A 93 16.26 -22.00 -10.35
C ASP A 93 15.79 -20.94 -9.35
N TYR A 94 15.90 -21.22 -8.06
CA TYR A 94 15.25 -20.43 -7.01
C TYR A 94 16.28 -19.87 -6.02
N TYR A 95 16.19 -18.57 -5.73
CA TYR A 95 17.00 -17.91 -4.71
C TYR A 95 16.13 -17.13 -3.74
N GLY A 96 16.11 -17.56 -2.47
CA GLY A 96 15.33 -16.95 -1.40
C GLY A 96 16.19 -16.10 -0.48
N ILE A 97 15.84 -14.82 -0.34
CA ILE A 97 16.44 -13.90 0.63
C ILE A 97 15.46 -13.74 1.80
N PRO A 98 15.84 -14.08 3.04
CA PRO A 98 14.98 -13.94 4.21
C PRO A 98 14.96 -12.49 4.70
N ALA A 99 14.52 -11.57 3.83
CA ALA A 99 14.41 -10.17 4.17
C ALA A 99 13.04 -9.82 4.76
N TYR A 100 13.07 -9.00 5.80
CA TYR A 100 11.90 -8.42 6.43
C TYR A 100 11.87 -6.93 6.08
N ASP A 101 10.72 -6.42 5.65
CA ASP A 101 10.50 -5.00 5.36
C ASP A 101 10.35 -4.22 6.69
N LEU A 102 11.45 -4.19 7.45
CA LEU A 102 11.56 -3.52 8.75
C LEU A 102 12.80 -2.60 8.74
N PRO A 103 12.74 -1.40 9.35
CA PRO A 103 13.85 -0.44 9.34
C PRO A 103 15.15 -0.94 9.98
N ASP A 104 15.05 -1.90 10.91
CA ASP A 104 16.17 -2.50 11.63
C ASP A 104 16.76 -3.74 10.92
N PHE A 105 16.10 -4.23 9.87
CA PHE A 105 16.63 -5.35 9.10
C PHE A 105 17.73 -4.89 8.15
N ASN A 106 18.95 -5.41 8.34
CA ASN A 106 20.05 -5.13 7.43
C ASN A 106 19.98 -6.02 6.17
N ILE A 107 19.38 -5.50 5.10
CA ILE A 107 19.33 -6.17 3.79
C ILE A 107 20.66 -6.12 3.01
N SER A 108 21.59 -5.22 3.38
CA SER A 108 22.80 -4.99 2.59
C SER A 108 23.69 -6.23 2.46
N GLN A 109 23.60 -7.14 3.45
CA GLN A 109 24.32 -8.41 3.47
C GLN A 109 23.97 -9.32 2.28
N TYR A 110 22.83 -9.11 1.61
CA TYR A 110 22.39 -9.91 0.48
C TYR A 110 22.60 -9.23 -0.88
N PHE A 111 23.11 -8.00 -0.93
CA PHE A 111 23.24 -7.27 -2.20
C PHE A 111 24.12 -7.99 -3.21
N SER A 112 25.29 -8.47 -2.78
CA SER A 112 26.21 -9.18 -3.68
C SER A 112 25.63 -10.49 -4.19
N SER A 113 25.10 -11.34 -3.30
CA SER A 113 24.56 -12.64 -3.68
C SER A 113 23.29 -12.53 -4.54
N ALA A 114 22.43 -11.55 -4.25
CA ALA A 114 21.27 -11.24 -5.09
C ALA A 114 21.69 -10.77 -6.48
N ALA A 115 22.66 -9.85 -6.56
CA ALA A 115 23.17 -9.33 -7.82
C ALA A 115 23.82 -10.43 -8.66
N GLU A 116 24.61 -11.32 -8.05
CA GLU A 116 25.21 -12.47 -8.72
C GLU A 116 24.16 -13.42 -9.30
N PHE A 117 23.10 -13.72 -8.54
CA PHE A 117 22.01 -14.57 -9.01
C PHE A 117 21.28 -13.95 -10.22
N ILE A 118 20.95 -12.65 -10.12
CA ILE A 118 20.32 -11.91 -11.22
C ILE A 118 21.25 -11.89 -12.44
N HIS A 119 22.52 -11.59 -12.25
CA HIS A 119 23.51 -11.52 -13.32
C HIS A 119 23.70 -12.88 -14.01
N LYS A 120 23.76 -13.97 -13.25
CA LYS A 120 23.84 -15.34 -13.80
C LYS A 120 22.62 -15.65 -14.66
N ALA A 121 21.42 -15.32 -14.19
CA ALA A 121 20.18 -15.55 -14.94
C ALA A 121 20.20 -14.78 -16.26
N LEU A 122 20.53 -13.48 -16.23
CA LEU A 122 20.55 -12.64 -17.43
C LEU A 122 21.64 -13.00 -18.45
N ASN A 123 22.73 -13.64 -18.02
CA ASN A 123 23.76 -14.17 -18.92
C ASN A 123 23.47 -15.59 -19.44
N THR A 124 22.40 -16.24 -18.97
CA THR A 124 22.04 -17.58 -19.42
C THR A 124 21.17 -17.46 -20.67
N PRO A 125 21.57 -18.02 -21.84
CA PRO A 125 20.82 -17.86 -23.08
C PRO A 125 19.37 -18.35 -22.96
N GLY A 126 18.41 -17.47 -23.25
CA GLY A 126 16.97 -17.76 -23.20
C GLY A 126 16.38 -17.83 -21.79
N ALA A 127 17.16 -17.53 -20.75
CA ALA A 127 16.64 -17.45 -19.40
C ALA A 127 15.92 -16.11 -19.17
N LYS A 128 14.92 -16.16 -18.30
CA LYS A 128 14.21 -14.98 -17.80
C LYS A 128 14.06 -15.09 -16.30
N ILE A 129 14.22 -13.96 -15.63
CA ILE A 129 14.21 -13.89 -14.17
C ILE A 129 13.05 -13.04 -13.66
N LEU A 130 12.32 -13.58 -12.69
CA LEU A 130 11.38 -12.83 -11.87
C LEU A 130 12.03 -12.52 -10.52
N VAL A 131 12.05 -11.24 -10.15
CA VAL A 131 12.33 -10.80 -8.79
C VAL A 131 11.02 -10.38 -8.14
N HIS A 132 10.66 -10.98 -7.02
CA HIS A 132 9.43 -10.66 -6.30
C HIS A 132 9.64 -10.52 -4.80
N CYS A 133 8.71 -9.86 -4.11
CA CYS A 133 8.64 -9.84 -2.66
C CYS A 133 7.25 -10.34 -2.19
N ALA A 134 6.96 -10.24 -0.89
CA ALA A 134 5.69 -10.68 -0.32
C ALA A 134 4.50 -9.84 -0.78
N VAL A 135 4.71 -8.54 -0.98
CA VAL A 135 3.61 -7.61 -1.22
C VAL A 135 4.02 -6.55 -2.24
N GLY A 136 3.54 -6.70 -3.47
CA GLY A 136 3.46 -5.61 -4.44
C GLY A 136 2.36 -4.59 -4.13
N MET A 137 1.66 -4.73 -3.00
CA MET A 137 0.44 -3.98 -2.67
C MET A 137 0.61 -2.46 -2.57
N SER A 138 1.83 -1.94 -2.34
CA SER A 138 2.03 -0.49 -2.45
C SER A 138 1.65 0.01 -3.84
N ARG A 139 1.86 -0.80 -4.88
CA ARG A 139 1.52 -0.43 -6.26
C ARG A 139 0.09 -0.75 -6.64
N GLU A 140 -0.42 -1.92 -6.25
CA GLU A 140 -1.83 -2.29 -6.53
C GLU A 140 -2.80 -1.31 -5.87
N LEU A 141 -2.57 -0.95 -4.61
CA LEU A 141 -3.45 -0.03 -3.90
C LEU A 141 -3.31 1.40 -4.45
N GLU A 142 -2.08 1.88 -4.70
CA GLU A 142 -1.86 3.17 -5.38
C GLU A 142 -2.56 3.20 -6.74
N CYS A 143 -2.51 2.10 -7.50
CA CYS A 143 -3.19 1.97 -8.79
C CYS A 143 -4.72 1.94 -8.68
N ILE A 144 -5.28 1.23 -7.71
CA ILE A 144 -6.72 1.26 -7.44
C ILE A 144 -7.12 2.70 -7.11
N LEU A 145 -6.39 3.37 -6.21
CA LEU A 145 -6.63 4.77 -5.84
C LEU A 145 -6.53 5.71 -7.05
N ASP A 146 -5.52 5.54 -7.92
CA ASP A 146 -5.28 6.32 -9.13
C ASP A 146 -6.33 6.07 -10.23
N SER A 147 -6.97 4.90 -10.22
CA SER A 147 -8.04 4.55 -11.16
C SER A 147 -9.39 5.21 -10.82
N CYS A 148 -9.53 5.81 -9.64
CA CYS A 148 -10.75 6.50 -9.23
C CYS A 148 -10.99 7.74 -10.10
N ARG A 149 -12.10 7.75 -10.84
CA ARG A 149 -12.51 8.89 -11.68
C ARG A 149 -13.61 9.76 -11.03
N MET A 150 -13.85 9.61 -9.73
CA MET A 150 -14.95 10.32 -9.07
C MET A 150 -14.59 11.76 -8.72
N GLU A 151 -15.56 12.66 -8.85
CA GLU A 151 -15.44 14.04 -8.37
C GLU A 151 -15.42 14.07 -6.84
N LEU A 152 -14.65 15.00 -6.26
CA LEU A 152 -14.56 15.15 -4.82
C LEU A 152 -15.67 16.08 -4.32
N ASN A 153 -16.83 15.52 -4.03
CA ASN A 153 -17.91 16.25 -3.38
C ASN A 153 -17.49 16.67 -1.96
N HIS A 154 -18.18 17.66 -1.39
CA HIS A 154 -17.97 18.05 0.01
C HIS A 154 -18.26 16.90 0.98
N VAL A 155 -19.19 16.00 0.63
CA VAL A 155 -19.56 14.82 1.41
C VAL A 155 -20.12 13.73 0.50
N ASP A 156 -19.80 12.47 0.82
CA ASP A 156 -20.40 11.29 0.20
C ASP A 156 -20.76 10.26 1.27
N GLU A 157 -21.86 9.54 1.07
CA GLU A 157 -22.16 8.33 1.83
C GLU A 157 -21.34 7.19 1.28
N VAL A 158 -20.38 6.70 2.05
CA VAL A 158 -19.41 5.67 1.60
C VAL A 158 -19.74 4.29 2.15
N TRP A 159 -20.60 4.23 3.15
CA TRP A 159 -21.17 3.02 3.73
C TRP A 159 -22.50 3.38 4.40
N SER A 160 -23.37 2.41 4.65
CA SER A 160 -24.71 2.68 5.20
C SER A 160 -24.64 3.57 6.45
N ASN A 161 -25.22 4.77 6.37
CA ASN A 161 -25.25 5.81 7.40
C ASN A 161 -23.87 6.37 7.83
N LEU A 162 -22.81 6.10 7.07
CA LEU A 162 -21.43 6.54 7.30
C LEU A 162 -20.95 7.39 6.12
N TYR A 163 -20.66 8.64 6.43
CA TYR A 163 -20.28 9.66 5.46
C TYR A 163 -18.82 10.05 5.63
N ILE A 164 -18.12 10.28 4.52
CA ILE A 164 -16.82 10.97 4.51
C ILE A 164 -17.02 12.35 3.91
N GLY A 165 -16.45 13.37 4.54
CA GLY A 165 -16.52 14.74 4.02
C GLY A 165 -15.30 15.59 4.32
N ASP A 166 -15.34 16.81 3.81
CA ASP A 166 -14.34 17.85 4.03
C ASP A 166 -14.72 18.77 5.20
N MET A 167 -13.90 19.80 5.43
CA MET A 167 -14.16 20.78 6.48
C MET A 167 -15.40 21.64 6.19
N LEU A 168 -15.70 21.91 4.92
CA LEU A 168 -16.78 22.82 4.53
C LEU A 168 -18.14 22.24 4.94
N ILE A 169 -18.39 20.96 4.63
CA ILE A 169 -19.62 20.30 5.09
C ILE A 169 -19.68 20.20 6.61
N ALA A 170 -18.53 19.94 7.26
CA ALA A 170 -18.48 19.79 8.71
C ALA A 170 -18.83 21.09 9.46
N HIS A 171 -18.62 22.25 8.83
CA HIS A 171 -18.97 23.56 9.38
C HIS A 171 -20.41 23.99 9.04
N ASP A 172 -21.03 23.39 8.02
CA ASP A 172 -22.41 23.67 7.64
C ASP A 172 -23.43 22.85 8.46
N LYS A 173 -23.74 23.35 9.66
CA LYS A 173 -24.72 22.73 10.56
C LYS A 173 -26.12 22.61 9.96
N LYS A 174 -26.46 23.39 8.93
CA LYS A 174 -27.78 23.33 8.29
C LYS A 174 -27.83 22.12 7.37
N GLU A 175 -26.79 21.91 6.57
CA GLU A 175 -26.68 20.72 5.72
C GLU A 175 -26.50 19.44 6.55
N LEU A 176 -25.71 19.46 7.64
CA LEU A 176 -25.61 18.31 8.56
C LEU A 176 -26.98 17.88 9.10
N ARG A 177 -27.82 18.84 9.48
CA ARG A 177 -29.20 18.57 9.95
C ARG A 177 -30.09 18.03 8.84
N LYS A 178 -29.97 18.53 7.62
CA LYS A 178 -30.72 18.00 6.46
C LYS A 178 -30.34 16.57 6.13
N LEU A 179 -29.05 16.23 6.22
CA LEU A 179 -28.53 14.86 6.04
C LEU A 179 -28.94 13.93 7.20
N GLY A 180 -29.35 14.49 8.33
CA GLY A 180 -29.68 13.77 9.55
C GLY A 180 -28.44 13.28 10.30
N ILE A 181 -27.30 13.97 10.16
CA ILE A 181 -26.07 13.62 10.88
C ILE A 181 -26.29 13.81 12.38
N THR A 182 -25.96 12.77 13.14
CA THR A 182 -26.11 12.70 14.60
C THR A 182 -24.78 12.66 15.34
N HIS A 183 -23.72 12.27 14.63
CA HIS A 183 -22.37 12.15 15.17
C HIS A 183 -21.36 12.73 14.19
N VAL A 184 -20.35 13.41 14.71
CA VAL A 184 -19.20 13.90 13.94
C VAL A 184 -17.92 13.35 14.56
N LEU A 185 -17.09 12.76 13.71
CA LEU A 185 -15.71 12.40 14.00
C LEU A 185 -14.78 13.29 13.15
N ASN A 186 -14.09 14.22 13.80
CA ASN A 186 -13.15 15.12 13.14
C ASN A 186 -11.73 14.55 13.26
N ALA A 187 -11.20 14.02 12.15
CA ALA A 187 -9.87 13.45 12.04
C ALA A 187 -8.77 14.50 11.80
N ALA A 188 -9.06 15.79 12.01
CA ALA A 188 -8.14 16.90 11.83
C ALA A 188 -8.36 17.98 12.90
N HIS A 189 -8.81 17.61 14.11
CA HIS A 189 -9.18 18.57 15.15
C HIS A 189 -8.03 19.56 15.42
N SER A 190 -8.36 20.84 15.47
CA SER A 190 -7.41 21.96 15.65
C SER A 190 -6.40 22.18 14.52
N ALA A 191 -6.36 21.33 13.48
CA ALA A 191 -5.48 21.49 12.34
C ALA A 191 -6.12 22.38 11.27
N TRP A 192 -5.37 23.34 10.72
CA TRP A 192 -5.75 24.14 9.53
C TRP A 192 -7.14 24.81 9.62
N GLY A 193 -7.56 25.22 10.81
CA GLY A 193 -8.88 25.83 11.01
C GLY A 193 -10.05 24.84 11.12
N SER A 194 -9.77 23.53 11.16
CA SER A 194 -10.74 22.49 11.45
C SER A 194 -11.19 22.57 12.90
N LYS A 195 -12.21 23.40 13.14
CA LYS A 195 -12.82 23.61 14.44
C LYS A 195 -13.95 22.59 14.67
N GLY A 196 -14.21 22.31 15.94
CA GLY A 196 -15.34 21.50 16.37
C GLY A 196 -15.19 21.15 17.84
N ASP A 197 -16.29 21.25 18.57
CA ASP A 197 -16.47 20.74 19.92
C ASP A 197 -17.99 20.60 20.17
N GLN A 198 -18.37 20.13 21.35
CA GLN A 198 -19.78 19.98 21.69
C GLN A 198 -20.54 21.32 21.73
N GLY A 199 -19.86 22.44 22.03
CA GLY A 199 -20.46 23.78 22.01
C GLY A 199 -20.71 24.28 20.58
N PHE A 200 -19.80 23.98 19.65
CA PHE A 200 -19.95 24.28 18.23
C PHE A 200 -21.13 23.51 17.64
N TYR A 201 -21.24 22.21 17.91
CA TYR A 201 -22.27 21.36 17.33
C TYR A 201 -23.62 21.40 18.08
N GLY A 202 -23.64 21.89 19.31
CA GLY A 202 -24.85 21.90 20.15
C GLY A 202 -25.20 20.49 20.66
N PRO A 203 -26.32 20.31 21.37
CA PRO A 203 -26.66 19.03 22.01
C PRO A 203 -27.13 17.94 21.03
N GLU A 204 -27.47 18.31 19.79
CA GLU A 204 -28.06 17.39 18.79
C GLU A 204 -27.02 16.49 18.12
N ILE A 205 -25.77 16.95 18.02
CA ILE A 205 -24.70 16.25 17.31
C ILE A 205 -23.59 15.91 18.31
N HIS A 206 -23.30 14.62 18.47
CA HIS A 206 -22.21 14.16 19.32
C HIS A 206 -20.88 14.33 18.61
N TYR A 207 -19.92 14.94 19.30
CA TYR A 207 -18.62 15.26 18.71
C TYR A 207 -17.48 14.42 19.28
N HIS A 208 -16.59 13.95 18.40
CA HIS A 208 -15.28 13.42 18.77
C HIS A 208 -14.20 14.01 17.86
N GLY A 209 -13.14 14.55 18.45
CA GLY A 209 -12.02 15.18 17.74
C GLY A 209 -10.72 14.41 17.94
N ILE A 210 -10.02 14.16 16.84
CA ILE A 210 -8.66 13.60 16.80
C ILE A 210 -7.76 14.65 16.16
N ALA A 211 -6.77 15.12 16.91
CA ALA A 211 -5.78 16.08 16.44
C ALA A 211 -4.69 15.37 15.61
N ALA A 212 -5.07 14.86 14.43
CA ALA A 212 -4.15 14.18 13.53
C ALA A 212 -3.62 15.11 12.42
N GLU A 213 -2.30 15.04 12.22
CA GLU A 213 -1.60 15.68 11.12
C GLU A 213 -1.67 14.82 9.87
N ASP A 214 -1.68 15.43 8.68
CA ASP A 214 -1.64 14.70 7.40
C ASP A 214 -0.19 14.48 6.95
N SER A 215 0.60 13.85 7.81
CA SER A 215 2.02 13.57 7.56
C SER A 215 2.25 12.07 7.46
N THR A 216 3.23 11.68 6.65
CA THR A 216 3.70 10.28 6.58
C THR A 216 4.28 9.80 7.91
N ASP A 217 4.76 10.72 8.75
CA ASP A 217 5.39 10.42 10.03
C ASP A 217 4.38 10.37 11.20
N PHE A 218 3.15 10.81 10.97
CA PHE A 218 2.12 10.82 12.02
C PHE A 218 1.61 9.41 12.29
N ASN A 219 1.67 8.97 13.54
CA ASN A 219 1.18 7.66 13.96
C ASN A 219 -0.36 7.68 14.14
N LEU A 220 -1.10 7.55 13.05
CA LEU A 220 -2.56 7.46 13.06
C LEU A 220 -3.08 6.13 13.63
N ARG A 221 -2.26 5.08 13.61
CA ARG A 221 -2.59 3.73 14.08
C ARG A 221 -3.12 3.71 15.52
N MET A 222 -2.57 4.55 16.39
CA MET A 222 -3.03 4.65 17.79
C MET A 222 -4.52 5.05 17.91
N HIS A 223 -5.09 5.63 16.84
CA HIS A 223 -6.48 6.06 16.78
C HIS A 223 -7.40 5.09 16.06
N PHE A 224 -6.90 4.04 15.39
CA PHE A 224 -7.74 3.10 14.63
C PHE A 224 -8.82 2.47 15.51
N TYR A 225 -8.47 1.74 16.56
CA TYR A 225 -9.46 1.10 17.42
C TYR A 225 -10.38 2.10 18.14
N PRO A 226 -9.89 3.20 18.77
CA PRO A 226 -10.77 4.20 19.38
C PRO A 226 -11.76 4.84 18.39
N ALA A 227 -11.29 5.21 17.19
CA ALA A 227 -12.12 5.81 16.15
C ALA A 227 -13.16 4.80 15.63
N SER A 228 -12.73 3.57 15.31
CA SER A 228 -13.64 2.52 14.85
C SER A 228 -14.70 2.18 15.88
N LYS A 229 -14.36 2.17 17.18
CA LYS A 229 -15.33 2.00 18.27
C LYS A 229 -16.34 3.15 18.33
N TYR A 230 -15.89 4.39 18.13
CA TYR A 230 -16.78 5.55 18.07
C TYR A 230 -17.74 5.47 16.86
N ILE A 231 -17.21 5.14 15.67
CA ILE A 231 -18.00 4.93 14.45
C ILE A 231 -19.04 3.83 14.67
N ASN A 232 -18.62 2.67 15.18
CA ASN A 232 -19.54 1.55 15.44
C ASN A 232 -20.63 1.92 16.45
N LYS A 233 -20.27 2.64 17.52
CA LYS A 233 -21.24 3.12 18.52
C LYS A 233 -22.27 4.06 17.88
N ALA A 234 -21.82 5.00 17.06
CA ALA A 234 -22.71 5.93 16.36
C ALA A 234 -23.71 5.20 15.44
N LEU A 235 -23.23 4.20 14.69
CA LEU A 235 -24.06 3.41 13.77
C LEU A 235 -24.98 2.41 14.49
N SER A 236 -24.70 2.07 15.75
CA SER A 236 -25.55 1.22 16.58
C SER A 236 -26.74 1.97 17.21
N VAL A 237 -26.73 3.30 17.17
CA VAL A 237 -27.84 4.12 17.65
C VAL A 237 -28.98 4.08 16.62
N LEU A 238 -30.23 4.00 17.09
CA LEU A 238 -31.39 4.08 16.21
C LEU A 238 -31.36 5.40 15.40
N ASN A 239 -31.42 5.29 14.08
CA ASN A 239 -31.27 6.42 13.14
C ASN A 239 -29.91 7.15 13.24
N GLY A 240 -28.90 6.49 13.82
CA GLY A 240 -27.56 7.03 13.95
C GLY A 240 -26.88 7.18 12.59
N LYS A 241 -26.52 8.41 12.25
CA LYS A 241 -25.68 8.74 11.08
C LYS A 241 -24.44 9.50 11.52
N ILE A 242 -23.30 9.13 10.96
CA ILE A 242 -22.00 9.70 11.32
C ILE A 242 -21.28 10.30 10.12
N LEU A 243 -20.76 11.51 10.31
CA LEU A 243 -19.79 12.13 9.43
C LEU A 243 -18.38 11.93 9.99
N VAL A 244 -17.49 11.32 9.21
CA VAL A 244 -16.05 11.28 9.47
C VAL A 244 -15.37 12.24 8.50
N HIS A 245 -14.81 13.34 9.00
CA HIS A 245 -14.21 14.37 8.14
C HIS A 245 -12.76 14.67 8.52
N CYS A 246 -12.03 15.23 7.57
CA CYS A 246 -10.76 15.90 7.84
C CYS A 246 -10.77 17.27 7.15
N VAL A 247 -9.63 17.76 6.66
CA VAL A 247 -9.59 19.01 5.89
C VAL A 247 -10.24 18.83 4.52
N LEU A 248 -9.80 17.82 3.76
CA LEU A 248 -10.26 17.54 2.38
C LEU A 248 -11.15 16.30 2.26
N GLY A 249 -11.30 15.52 3.32
CA GLY A 249 -12.03 14.25 3.28
C GLY A 249 -11.37 13.18 2.40
N LYS A 250 -10.03 13.20 2.25
CA LYS A 250 -9.28 12.30 1.35
C LYS A 250 -8.33 11.33 2.05
N SER A 251 -7.59 11.79 3.06
CA SER A 251 -6.48 11.04 3.65
C SER A 251 -6.79 10.55 5.07
N ARG A 252 -6.75 11.43 6.07
CA ARG A 252 -6.98 11.08 7.49
C ARG A 252 -8.34 10.42 7.75
N SER A 253 -9.42 11.07 7.30
CA SER A 253 -10.78 10.54 7.49
C SER A 253 -11.01 9.22 6.75
N ALA A 254 -10.50 9.11 5.53
CA ALA A 254 -10.55 7.87 4.75
C ALA A 254 -9.81 6.74 5.48
N SER A 255 -8.62 7.01 6.01
CA SER A 255 -7.83 6.03 6.75
C SER A 255 -8.57 5.49 7.98
N LEU A 256 -9.25 6.35 8.75
CA LEU A 256 -10.04 5.91 9.91
C LEU A 256 -11.27 5.08 9.50
N VAL A 257 -11.91 5.42 8.38
CA VAL A 257 -13.04 4.65 7.85
C VAL A 257 -12.60 3.29 7.31
N LEU A 258 -11.49 3.23 6.58
CA LEU A 258 -10.90 1.97 6.12
C LEU A 258 -10.57 1.06 7.31
N ALA A 259 -9.90 1.59 8.34
CA ALA A 259 -9.62 0.84 9.57
C ALA A 259 -10.90 0.32 10.24
N TYR A 260 -11.98 1.11 10.28
CA TYR A 260 -13.29 0.67 10.79
C TYR A 260 -13.86 -0.51 10.00
N LEU A 261 -13.85 -0.43 8.66
CA LEU A 261 -14.32 -1.51 7.80
C LEU A 261 -13.51 -2.79 8.01
N MET A 262 -12.18 -2.68 8.17
CA MET A 262 -11.33 -3.84 8.45
C MET A 262 -11.61 -4.45 9.84
N ILE A 263 -11.74 -3.62 10.87
CA ILE A 263 -11.89 -4.07 12.27
C ILE A 263 -13.28 -4.64 12.54
N TYR A 264 -14.35 -3.99 12.07
CA TYR A 264 -15.74 -4.34 12.42
C TYR A 264 -16.49 -5.10 11.33
N HIS A 265 -16.05 -5.03 10.07
CA HIS A 265 -16.64 -5.76 8.95
C HIS A 265 -15.71 -6.84 8.37
N HIS A 266 -14.52 -7.01 8.95
CA HIS A 266 -13.55 -8.06 8.60
C HIS A 266 -13.10 -8.04 7.12
N PHE A 267 -13.15 -6.87 6.48
CA PHE A 267 -12.61 -6.71 5.14
C PHE A 267 -11.08 -6.66 5.16
N SER A 268 -10.45 -7.19 4.11
CA SER A 268 -9.04 -6.87 3.84
C SER A 268 -8.88 -5.39 3.52
N LEU A 269 -7.65 -4.87 3.53
CA LEU A 269 -7.42 -3.48 3.13
C LEU A 269 -7.87 -3.23 1.68
N ALA A 270 -7.60 -4.18 0.77
CA ALA A 270 -8.01 -4.08 -0.63
C ALA A 270 -9.53 -4.02 -0.76
N ASP A 271 -10.26 -4.95 -0.14
CA ASP A 271 -11.73 -4.98 -0.18
C ASP A 271 -12.35 -3.70 0.41
N ALA A 272 -11.76 -3.18 1.49
CA ALA A 272 -12.22 -1.94 2.11
C ALA A 272 -12.03 -0.74 1.17
N VAL A 273 -10.88 -0.65 0.48
CA VAL A 273 -10.63 0.41 -0.51
C VAL A 273 -11.59 0.28 -1.69
N GLU A 274 -11.75 -0.92 -2.25
CA GLU A 274 -12.67 -1.18 -3.37
C GLU A 274 -14.12 -0.79 -3.04
N LYS A 275 -14.55 -0.95 -1.80
CA LYS A 275 -15.90 -0.53 -1.37
C LYS A 275 -16.02 0.99 -1.32
N ILE A 276 -15.03 1.69 -0.76
CA ILE A 276 -15.11 3.15 -0.56
C ILE A 276 -14.91 3.90 -1.88
N ILE A 277 -14.02 3.44 -2.74
CA ILE A 277 -13.62 4.14 -3.97
C ILE A 277 -14.72 4.24 -5.03
N LEU A 278 -15.76 3.40 -4.91
CA LEU A 278 -16.98 3.45 -5.73
C LEU A 278 -17.91 4.61 -5.35
N HIS A 279 -17.72 5.19 -4.16
CA HIS A 279 -18.56 6.25 -3.63
C HIS A 279 -17.80 7.57 -3.48
N ARG A 280 -16.48 7.52 -3.23
CA ARG A 280 -15.67 8.72 -3.01
C ARG A 280 -14.21 8.50 -3.40
N ALA A 281 -13.63 9.51 -4.06
CA ALA A 281 -12.20 9.59 -4.26
C ALA A 281 -11.45 9.76 -2.92
N ILE A 282 -10.68 8.75 -2.53
CA ILE A 282 -9.83 8.74 -1.34
C ILE A 282 -8.37 8.64 -1.76
N PHE A 283 -7.47 9.21 -0.94
CA PHE A 283 -6.04 9.14 -1.18
C PHE A 283 -5.28 9.32 0.15
N PRO A 284 -5.25 8.28 1.01
CA PRO A 284 -4.39 8.27 2.19
C PRO A 284 -2.93 8.50 1.83
N ASN A 285 -2.19 9.22 2.66
CA ASN A 285 -0.76 9.36 2.46
C ASN A 285 -0.05 7.99 2.68
N ARG A 286 1.18 7.87 2.17
CA ARG A 286 1.96 6.63 2.21
C ARG A 286 2.19 6.08 3.62
N GLY A 287 2.39 6.95 4.62
CA GLY A 287 2.54 6.54 6.02
C GLY A 287 1.26 5.89 6.57
N PHE A 288 0.09 6.43 6.25
CA PHE A 288 -1.19 5.84 6.65
C PHE A 288 -1.48 4.55 5.90
N LEU A 289 -1.14 4.46 4.61
CA LEU A 289 -1.26 3.21 3.86
C LEU A 289 -0.41 2.10 4.48
N LYS A 290 0.83 2.39 4.88
CA LYS A 290 1.67 1.42 5.61
C LYS A 290 1.04 1.00 6.93
N GLN A 291 0.55 1.96 7.72
CA GLN A 291 -0.11 1.65 9.00
C GLN A 291 -1.39 0.80 8.85
N LEU A 292 -2.16 1.02 7.77
CA LEU A 292 -3.32 0.21 7.41
C LEU A 292 -2.91 -1.19 6.94
N GLN A 293 -1.82 -1.31 6.17
CA GLN A 293 -1.26 -2.61 5.77
C GLN A 293 -0.83 -3.41 6.99
N ASP A 294 -0.16 -2.79 7.95
CA ASP A 294 0.24 -3.44 9.21
C ASP A 294 -0.98 -3.91 10.01
N LEU A 295 -2.10 -3.15 9.98
CA LEU A 295 -3.37 -3.57 10.58
C LEU A 295 -3.96 -4.80 9.87
N ASP A 296 -3.95 -4.81 8.54
CA ASP A 296 -4.47 -5.93 7.75
C ASP A 296 -3.70 -7.25 8.03
N ILE A 297 -2.37 -7.17 8.10
CA ILE A 297 -1.52 -8.31 8.47
C ILE A 297 -1.87 -8.82 9.88
N GLU A 298 -2.00 -7.92 10.85
CA GLU A 298 -2.38 -8.27 12.24
C GLU A 298 -3.74 -8.98 12.29
N LEU A 299 -4.75 -8.43 11.61
CA LEU A 299 -6.11 -8.99 11.61
C LEU A 299 -6.15 -10.36 10.93
N ARG A 300 -5.47 -10.52 9.79
CA ARG A 300 -5.36 -11.82 9.09
C ARG A 300 -4.68 -12.88 9.94
N TYR A 301 -3.65 -12.52 10.71
CA TYR A 301 -3.00 -13.45 11.63
C TYR A 301 -3.95 -13.92 12.75
N LYS A 302 -4.70 -12.97 13.35
CA LYS A 302 -5.69 -13.29 14.40
C LYS A 302 -6.79 -14.22 13.89
N ILE A 303 -7.30 -13.99 12.68
CA ILE A 303 -8.34 -14.84 12.08
C ILE A 303 -7.83 -16.27 11.90
N LYS A 304 -6.63 -16.45 11.32
CA LYS A 304 -6.02 -17.78 11.13
C LYS A 304 -5.78 -18.52 12.45
N LEU A 305 -5.37 -17.80 13.50
CA LEU A 305 -5.17 -18.42 14.81
C LEU A 305 -6.50 -18.90 15.42
N CYS A 306 -7.59 -18.16 15.24
CA CYS A 306 -8.91 -18.58 15.70
C CYS A 306 -9.49 -19.77 14.92
N GLU A 307 -9.16 -19.95 13.64
CA GLU A 307 -9.59 -21.13 12.86
C GLU A 307 -8.85 -22.42 13.24
N LEU A 308 -7.70 -22.30 13.91
CA LEU A 308 -6.86 -23.42 14.32
C LEU A 308 -7.07 -23.84 15.80
N LEU A 309 -7.86 -23.10 16.56
CA LEU A 309 -8.20 -23.34 17.98
C LEU A 309 -9.63 -23.86 18.11
#